data_AF-A0A618H927-F1
#
_entry.id   AF-A0A618H927-F1
#
_cell.length_a   1.000
_cell.length_b   1.000
_cell.length_c   1.000
_cell.angle_alpha   90.00
_cell.angle_beta   90.00
_cell.angle_gamma   90.00
#
_symmetry.space_group_name_H-M   'P 1'
#
loop_
_entity.id
_entity.type
_entity.pdbx_description
1 polymer ?
#
loop_
_entity_poly.entity_id
_entity_poly.type
_entity_poly.pdbx_seq_one_letter_code
_entity_poly.pdbx_strand_id
1 'polypeptide(L)'
;MRMFTTPLRKARLNAKMTIQEVATQTKCDPGNLSRMERGIQRPSLELAEKLAKLFCTELTEIQILYPERFFPDGNANQNTTGNA
;
A
#
# COMPACT_ATOMS: atom_id res chain seq x y z
N MET A 1 -16.64 -5.05 8.80
CA MET A 1 -15.73 -3.92 8.51
C MET A 1 -14.88 -4.31 7.30
N ARG A 2 -15.05 -3.71 6.12
CA ARG A 2 -14.17 -4.00 4.97
C ARG A 2 -12.79 -3.44 5.28
N MET A 3 -11.79 -4.30 5.41
CA MET A 3 -10.41 -3.87 5.66
C MET A 3 -9.79 -3.37 4.35
N PHE A 4 -9.59 -2.06 4.26
CA PHE A 4 -8.72 -1.46 3.25
C PHE A 4 -7.25 -1.87 3.56
N THR A 5 -6.77 -2.90 2.87
CA THR A 5 -5.40 -3.40 2.83
C THR A 5 -4.62 -2.81 1.65
N THR A 6 -3.78 -1.80 1.88
CA THR A 6 -2.99 -1.19 0.78
C THR A 6 -2.02 -2.19 0.14
N PRO A 7 -1.56 -1.93 -1.09
CA PRO A 7 -0.45 -2.68 -1.70
C PRO A 7 0.78 -2.77 -0.78
N LEU A 8 1.09 -1.68 -0.06
CA LEU A 8 2.17 -1.65 0.92
C LEU A 8 1.97 -2.67 2.05
N ARG A 9 0.77 -2.75 2.62
CA ARG A 9 0.46 -3.74 3.66
C ARG A 9 0.59 -5.17 3.13
N LYS A 10 0.13 -5.41 1.90
CA LYS A 10 0.25 -6.72 1.24
C LYS A 10 1.72 -7.10 1.04
N ALA A 11 2.54 -6.20 0.50
CA ALA A 11 3.96 -6.43 0.27
C ALA A 11 4.70 -6.75 1.58
N ARG A 12 4.45 -6.00 2.66
CA ARG A 12 5.04 -6.28 3.97
C ARG A 12 4.67 -7.67 4.50
N LEU A 13 3.39 -8.04 4.41
CA LEU A 13 2.92 -9.34 4.90
C LEU A 13 3.50 -10.50 4.07
N ASN A 14 3.61 -10.33 2.75
CA ASN A 14 4.27 -11.30 1.87
C ASN A 14 5.75 -11.48 2.24
N ALA A 15 6.44 -10.39 2.58
CA ALA A 15 7.82 -10.41 3.05
C ALA A 15 7.97 -10.92 4.50
N LYS A 16 6.87 -11.23 5.20
CA LYS A 16 6.83 -11.65 6.62
C LYS A 16 7.53 -10.68 7.58
N MET A 17 7.58 -9.40 7.23
CA MET A 17 8.21 -8.36 8.05
C MET A 17 7.19 -7.74 9.01
N THR A 18 7.65 -7.40 10.21
CA THR A 18 6.91 -6.58 11.17
C THR A 18 6.92 -5.11 10.74
N ILE A 19 5.97 -4.33 11.26
CA ILE A 19 5.96 -2.86 11.05
C ILE A 19 7.26 -2.24 11.58
N GLN A 20 7.78 -2.74 12.70
CA GLN A 20 9.00 -2.22 13.31
C GLN A 20 10.22 -2.43 12.40
N GLU A 21 10.39 -3.62 11.83
CA GLU A 21 11.52 -3.92 10.94
C GLU A 21 11.51 -3.03 9.70
N VAL A 22 10.35 -2.87 9.06
CA VAL A 22 10.23 -1.98 7.89
C VAL A 22 10.52 -0.54 8.27
N ALA A 23 9.92 -0.06 9.37
CA ALA A 23 10.11 1.30 9.86
C ALA A 23 11.59 1.61 10.15
N THR A 24 12.30 0.67 10.77
CA THR A 24 13.75 0.76 11.00
C THR A 24 14.53 0.83 9.69
N GLN A 25 14.22 -0.04 8.71
CA GLN A 25 14.94 -0.07 7.43
C GLN A 25 14.69 1.18 6.57
N THR A 26 13.48 1.72 6.58
CA THR A 26 13.13 2.93 5.82
C THR A 26 13.34 4.22 6.61
N LYS A 27 13.84 4.12 7.85
CA LYS A 27 14.04 5.24 8.79
C LYS A 27 12.78 6.10 8.95
N CYS A 28 11.61 5.45 9.09
CA CYS A 28 10.35 6.11 9.39
C CYS A 28 9.80 5.68 10.75
N ASP A 29 8.80 6.39 11.24
CA ASP A 29 8.10 6.02 12.46
C ASP A 29 7.13 4.82 12.22
N PRO A 30 7.11 3.81 13.11
CA PRO A 30 6.16 2.68 13.01
C PRO A 30 4.68 3.10 13.00
N GLY A 31 4.32 4.15 13.76
CA GLY A 31 2.96 4.69 13.76
C GLY A 31 2.60 5.34 12.43
N ASN A 32 3.55 6.02 11.80
CA ASN A 32 3.42 6.56 10.46
C ASN A 32 3.23 5.45 9.42
N LEU A 33 4.07 4.42 9.46
CA LEU A 33 3.95 3.23 8.60
C LEU A 33 2.58 2.55 8.74
N SER A 34 2.09 2.38 9.98
CA SER A 34 0.76 1.85 10.26
C SER A 34 -0.37 2.69 9.64
N ARG A 35 -0.26 4.02 9.64
CA ARG A 35 -1.24 4.91 8.97
C ARG A 35 -1.16 4.77 7.44
N MET A 36 0.05 4.64 6.88
CA MET A 36 0.25 4.43 5.44
C MET A 36 -0.34 3.10 4.97
N GLU A 37 -0.17 2.03 5.74
CA GLU A 37 -0.77 0.72 5.43
C GLU A 37 -2.30 0.69 5.40
N ARG A 38 -2.92 1.69 6.01
CA ARG A 38 -4.38 1.89 6.05
C ARG A 38 -4.85 2.99 5.10
N GLY A 39 -3.95 3.60 4.33
CA GLY A 39 -4.26 4.72 3.43
C GLY A 39 -4.60 6.04 4.14
N ILE A 40 -4.41 6.14 5.45
CA ILE A 40 -4.71 7.35 6.24
C ILE A 40 -3.65 8.43 5.98
N GLN A 41 -2.39 8.01 5.82
CA GLN A 41 -1.28 8.89 5.55
C GLN A 41 -0.66 8.56 4.20
N ARG A 42 -0.38 9.58 3.38
CA ARG A 42 0.47 9.41 2.19
C ARG A 42 1.95 9.63 2.58
N PRO A 43 2.88 8.77 2.11
CA PRO A 43 4.32 9.00 2.29
C PRO A 43 4.81 10.20 1.48
N SER A 44 6.00 10.71 1.84
CA SER A 44 6.79 11.55 0.94
C SER A 44 7.32 10.73 -0.24
N LEU A 45 7.73 11.41 -1.32
CA LEU A 45 8.35 10.76 -2.48
C LEU A 45 9.60 9.95 -2.07
N GLU A 46 10.48 10.53 -1.25
CA GLU A 46 11.68 9.86 -0.76
C GLU A 46 11.37 8.58 0.04
N LEU A 47 10.32 8.61 0.86
CA LEU A 47 9.92 7.42 1.63
C LEU A 47 9.26 6.38 0.73
N ALA A 48 8.50 6.80 -0.28
CA ALA A 48 7.95 5.90 -1.29
C ALA A 48 9.07 5.19 -2.06
N GLU A 49 10.12 5.90 -2.47
CA GLU A 49 11.29 5.33 -3.12
C GLU A 49 11.98 4.28 -2.24
N LYS A 50 12.19 4.59 -0.96
CA LYS A 50 12.79 3.64 0.02
C LYS A 50 11.94 2.38 0.18
N LEU A 51 10.63 2.52 0.28
CA LEU A 51 9.70 1.39 0.40
C LEU A 51 9.68 0.56 -0.88
N ALA A 52 9.66 1.20 -2.05
CA ALA A 52 9.73 0.51 -3.34
C ALA A 52 11.04 -0.26 -3.48
N LYS A 53 12.18 0.31 -3.07
CA LYS A 53 13.48 -0.39 -3.06
C LYS A 53 13.54 -1.55 -2.06
N LEU A 54 12.85 -1.44 -0.93
CA LEU A 54 12.80 -2.51 0.06
C LEU A 54 12.01 -3.73 -0.46
N PHE A 55 10.91 -3.47 -1.18
CA PHE A 55 9.99 -4.53 -1.65
C PHE A 55 10.12 -4.86 -3.14
N CYS A 56 10.98 -4.14 -3.88
CA CYS A 56 11.36 -4.23 -5.30
C CYS A 56 10.39 -4.94 -6.25
N THR A 57 10.28 -6.27 -6.14
CA THR A 57 9.49 -7.12 -7.04
C THR A 57 7.99 -7.06 -6.77
N GLU A 58 7.58 -6.73 -5.54
CA GLU A 58 6.18 -6.81 -5.08
C GLU A 58 5.48 -5.45 -5.02
N LEU A 59 6.25 -4.35 -5.04
CA LEU A 59 5.71 -3.01 -4.77
C LEU A 59 6.49 -1.91 -5.48
N THR A 60 5.75 -1.06 -6.19
CA THR A 60 6.28 0.12 -6.89
C THR A 60 5.90 1.42 -6.17
N GLU A 61 6.62 2.50 -6.47
CA GLU A 61 6.33 3.83 -5.92
C GLU A 61 4.90 4.29 -6.24
N ILE A 62 4.41 4.02 -7.45
CA ILE A 62 3.05 4.40 -7.87
C ILE A 62 1.98 3.68 -7.02
N GLN A 63 2.21 2.42 -6.65
CA GLN A 63 1.31 1.68 -5.77
C GLN A 63 1.34 2.19 -4.32
N ILE A 64 2.48 2.75 -3.89
CA ILE A 64 2.64 3.36 -2.57
C ILE A 64 2.00 4.75 -2.52
N LEU A 65 2.19 5.56 -3.56
CA LEU A 65 1.69 6.93 -3.65
C LEU A 65 0.20 6.99 -3.96
N TYR A 66 -0.32 6.04 -4.74
CA TYR A 66 -1.71 5.96 -5.17
C TYR A 66 -2.33 4.57 -4.88
N PRO A 67 -2.37 4.13 -3.61
CA PRO A 67 -2.87 2.81 -3.24
C PRO A 67 -4.31 2.55 -3.67
N GLU A 68 -5.13 3.61 -3.79
CA GLU A 68 -6.51 3.57 -4.28
C GLU A 68 -6.66 3.01 -5.70
N ARG A 69 -5.63 3.14 -6.56
CA ARG A 69 -5.68 2.65 -7.95
C ARG A 69 -5.51 1.14 -8.07
N PHE A 70 -4.96 0.52 -7.03
CA PHE A 70 -4.61 -0.90 -6.99
C PHE A 70 -5.48 -1.66 -6.00
N PHE A 71 -6.54 -0.98 -5.54
CA PHE A 71 -7.60 -1.58 -4.78
C PHE A 71 -8.68 -2.09 -5.75
N PRO A 72 -9.00 -3.39 -5.74
CA PRO A 72 -10.31 -3.80 -6.17
C PRO A 72 -11.26 -3.33 -5.07
N ASP A 73 -12.01 -2.26 -5.31
CA ASP A 73 -13.21 -2.02 -4.51
C ASP A 73 -13.97 -3.34 -4.41
N GLY A 74 -14.37 -3.72 -3.21
CA GLY A 74 -15.30 -4.83 -2.98
C GLY A 74 -16.71 -4.55 -3.51
N ASN A 75 -16.84 -3.82 -4.62
CA ASN A 75 -18.02 -3.65 -5.46
C ASN A 75 -17.60 -3.07 -6.83
N ALA A 76 -16.98 -3.90 -7.67
CA ALA A 76 -17.15 -3.74 -9.10
C ALA A 76 -18.59 -4.14 -9.44
N ASN A 77 -19.56 -3.23 -9.28
CA ASN A 77 -20.87 -3.38 -9.92
C ASN A 77 -20.63 -3.29 -11.43
N GLN A 78 -20.54 -4.47 -12.04
CA GLN A 78 -20.69 -4.70 -13.46
C GLN A 78 -22.10 -4.26 -13.89
N ASN A 79 -22.33 -2.95 -13.99
CA ASN A 79 -23.47 -2.40 -14.70
C ASN A 79 -22.97 -1.83 -16.03
N THR A 80 -22.31 -2.68 -16.82
CA THR A 80 -22.23 -2.51 -18.27
C THR A 80 -23.55 -2.95 -18.89
N THR A 81 -24.61 -2.17 -18.69
CA THR A 81 -25.72 -2.18 -19.63
C THR A 81 -25.32 -1.28 -20.81
N GLY A 82 -24.38 -1.78 -21.62
CA GLY A 82 -24.41 -1.50 -23.04
C GLY A 82 -25.51 -2.38 -23.61
N ASN A 83 -26.75 -1.88 -23.60
CA ASN A 83 -27.82 -2.49 -24.37
C ASN A 83 -28.03 -1.63 -25.61
N ALA A 84 -27.68 -2.25 -26.74
CA ALA A 84 -28.12 -2.04 -28.12
C ALA A 84 -28.56 -0.63 -28.55
#